data_AF-A0A0S8B182-F1
#
_entry.id   AF-A0A0S8B182-F1
#
_cell.length_a   1.000
_cell.length_b   1.000
_cell.length_c   1.000
_cell.angle_alpha   90.00
_cell.angle_beta   90.00
_cell.angle_gamma   90.00
#
_symmetry.space_group_name_H-M   'P 1'
#
loop_
_entity.id
_entity.type
_entity.pdbx_description
1 polymer ?
#
loop_
_entity_poly.entity_id
_entity_poly.type
_entity_poly.pdbx_seq_one_letter_code
_entity_poly.pdbx_strand_id
1 'polypeptide(L)'
;EGAAIPEGATVTVQIQDTSLADAPAEVIGEQIITGATGFPIPYQVAYNPSQIQDNHQYSMSARITDSDGGLLFINDTAILVIARDNPAEDVEIPVIQVGG
;
A
#
# COMPACT_ATOMS: atom_id res chain seq x y z
N GLU A 1 -0.49 -12.61 -17.55
CA GLU A 1 -0.61 -13.92 -16.87
C GLU A 1 -0.46 -13.67 -15.38
N GLY A 2 -1.37 -14.18 -14.55
CA GLY A 2 -1.52 -13.75 -13.15
C GLY A 2 -0.34 -14.18 -12.28
N ALA A 3 0.25 -13.23 -11.57
CA ALA A 3 1.24 -13.54 -10.54
C ALA A 3 0.56 -14.36 -9.43
N ALA A 4 1.00 -15.59 -9.22
CA ALA A 4 0.53 -16.43 -8.13
C ALA A 4 1.18 -15.95 -6.84
N ILE A 5 0.35 -15.60 -5.85
CA ILE A 5 0.82 -15.31 -4.51
C ILE A 5 0.92 -16.65 -3.77
N PRO A 6 2.06 -17.00 -3.16
CA PRO A 6 2.17 -18.25 -2.41
C PRO A 6 1.20 -18.26 -1.23
N GLU A 7 0.70 -19.47 -0.91
CA GLU A 7 -0.18 -19.66 0.24
C GLU A 7 0.54 -19.25 1.53
N GLY A 8 -0.07 -18.33 2.29
CA GLY A 8 0.53 -17.79 3.52
C GLY A 8 1.24 -16.45 3.34
N ALA A 9 1.19 -15.83 2.15
CA ALA A 9 1.69 -14.47 2.00
C ALA A 9 0.91 -13.47 2.87
N THR A 10 1.64 -12.47 3.35
CA THR A 10 1.11 -11.36 4.13
C THR A 10 1.23 -10.08 3.31
N VAL A 11 0.10 -9.45 3.05
CA VAL A 11 0.00 -8.15 2.39
C VAL A 11 -0.02 -7.08 3.47
N THR A 12 0.83 -6.09 3.36
CA THR A 12 0.84 -4.92 4.22
C THR A 12 0.62 -3.70 3.34
N VAL A 13 -0.50 -3.02 3.56
CA VAL A 13 -0.86 -1.76 2.89
C VAL A 13 -0.77 -0.65 3.92
N GLN A 14 0.02 0.37 3.64
CA GLN A 14 0.24 1.51 4.52
C GLN A 14 -0.07 2.80 3.77
N ILE A 15 -0.83 3.69 4.40
CA ILE A 15 -1.00 5.06 3.93
C ILE A 15 0.00 5.91 4.70
N GLN A 16 0.86 6.60 3.96
CA GLN A 16 1.93 7.40 4.51
C GLN A 16 1.79 8.85 4.04
N ASP A 17 1.98 9.79 4.96
CA ASP A 17 2.13 11.20 4.63
C ASP A 17 3.53 11.43 4.05
N THR A 18 3.60 11.65 2.74
CA THR A 18 4.82 11.97 1.99
C THR A 18 4.83 13.44 1.59
N SER A 19 4.20 14.31 2.38
CA SER A 19 4.17 15.76 2.13
C SER A 19 5.57 16.37 2.12
N LEU A 20 6.45 15.78 2.92
CA LEU A 20 7.83 16.17 3.08
C LEU A 20 8.72 15.15 2.38
N ALA A 21 9.24 15.50 1.20
CA ALA A 21 10.21 14.67 0.49
C ALA A 21 11.52 14.46 1.30
N ASP A 22 11.83 15.38 2.20
CA ASP A 22 13.01 15.37 3.08
C ASP A 22 12.74 14.77 4.47
N ALA A 23 11.54 14.30 4.77
CA ALA A 23 11.19 13.71 6.07
C ALA A 23 10.75 12.25 5.91
N PRO A 24 10.93 11.43 6.96
CA PRO A 24 10.37 10.09 6.99
C PRO A 24 8.85 10.16 6.86
N ALA A 25 8.29 9.36 5.96
CA ALA A 25 6.87 9.36 5.70
C ALA A 25 6.09 8.87 6.94
N GLU A 26 5.14 9.68 7.42
CA GLU A 26 4.37 9.36 8.62
C GLU A 26 3.24 8.39 8.29
N VAL A 27 3.21 7.22 8.93
CA VAL A 27 2.16 6.23 8.68
C VAL A 27 0.88 6.69 9.38
N ILE A 28 -0.10 7.14 8.60
CA ILE A 28 -1.41 7.58 9.10
C ILE A 28 -2.44 6.43 9.16
N GLY A 29 -2.16 5.34 8.44
CA GLY A 29 -2.99 4.15 8.42
C GLY A 29 -2.20 2.95 7.95
N GLU A 30 -2.45 1.79 8.55
CA GLU A 30 -1.83 0.52 8.17
C GLU A 30 -2.89 -0.57 8.18
N GLN A 31 -2.83 -1.44 7.19
CA GLN A 31 -3.63 -2.64 7.08
C GLN A 31 -2.75 -3.83 6.76
N ILE A 32 -2.91 -4.90 7.54
CA ILE A 32 -2.24 -6.17 7.32
C ILE A 32 -3.30 -7.21 6.94
N ILE A 33 -3.07 -7.94 5.86
CA ILE A 33 -3.97 -8.96 5.32
C ILE A 33 -3.15 -10.23 5.16
N THR A 34 -3.54 -11.28 5.85
CA THR A 34 -2.88 -12.59 5.77
C THR A 34 -3.69 -13.54 4.90
N GLY A 35 -3.03 -14.40 4.13
CA GLY A 35 -3.69 -15.40 3.30
C GLY A 35 -4.18 -14.88 1.95
N ALA A 36 -3.55 -13.84 1.41
CA ALA A 36 -3.78 -13.43 0.03
C ALA A 36 -3.33 -14.55 -0.93
N THR A 37 -4.22 -14.98 -1.82
CA THR A 37 -3.98 -16.11 -2.74
C THR A 37 -3.95 -15.69 -4.21
N GLY A 38 -4.32 -14.44 -4.53
CA GLY A 38 -4.25 -13.92 -5.89
C GLY A 38 -4.79 -12.50 -6.01
N PHE A 39 -4.54 -11.89 -7.16
CA PHE A 39 -5.02 -10.55 -7.51
C PHE A 39 -6.36 -10.62 -8.26
N PRO A 40 -7.22 -9.59 -8.11
CA PRO A 40 -7.09 -8.43 -7.22
C PRO A 40 -7.34 -8.79 -5.76
N ILE A 41 -6.53 -8.23 -4.85
CA ILE A 41 -6.67 -8.44 -3.40
C ILE A 41 -7.55 -7.32 -2.86
N PRO A 42 -8.75 -7.59 -2.32
CA PRO A 42 -9.53 -6.58 -1.65
C PRO A 42 -8.81 -6.15 -0.38
N TYR A 43 -8.58 -4.85 -0.23
CA TYR A 43 -7.97 -4.27 0.95
C TYR A 43 -8.84 -3.12 1.46
N GLN A 44 -8.74 -2.83 2.75
CA GLN A 44 -9.44 -1.71 3.35
C GLN A 44 -8.54 -1.12 4.43
N VAL A 45 -8.00 0.06 4.17
CA VAL A 45 -7.20 0.79 5.15
C VAL A 45 -8.10 1.80 5.81
N ALA A 46 -8.30 1.66 7.12
CA ALA A 46 -8.96 2.67 7.91
C ALA A 46 -7.96 3.81 8.19
N TYR A 47 -8.37 5.04 7.89
CA TYR A 47 -7.61 6.24 8.22
C TYR A 47 -8.54 7.30 8.82
N ASN A 48 -7.97 8.24 9.57
CA ASN A 48 -8.74 9.32 10.16
C ASN A 48 -8.78 10.52 9.20
N PRO A 49 -9.94 10.88 8.61
CA PRO A 49 -10.04 12.03 7.72
C PRO A 49 -9.72 13.36 8.43
N SER A 50 -9.85 13.43 9.75
CA SER A 50 -9.44 14.61 10.54
C SER A 50 -7.93 14.85 10.57
N GLN A 51 -7.12 13.85 10.23
CA GLN A 51 -5.66 13.98 10.10
C GLN A 51 -5.26 14.39 8.67
N ILE A 52 -6.20 14.31 7.72
CA ILE A 52 -5.99 14.65 6.32
C ILE A 52 -5.98 16.16 6.17
N GLN A 53 -4.92 16.68 5.57
CA GLN A 53 -4.76 18.09 5.27
C GLN A 53 -4.66 18.29 3.75
N ASP A 54 -5.40 19.25 3.21
CA ASP A 54 -5.39 19.55 1.76
C ASP A 54 -4.00 19.97 1.23
N ASN A 55 -3.16 20.53 2.12
CA ASN A 55 -1.80 20.94 1.77
C ASN A 55 -0.77 19.80 1.83
N HIS A 56 -1.17 18.62 2.32
CA HIS A 56 -0.34 17.44 2.48
C HIS A 56 -0.49 16.48 1.29
N GLN A 57 0.45 15.55 1.15
CA GLN A 57 0.43 14.49 0.16
C GLN A 57 0.45 13.14 0.87
N TYR A 58 -0.50 12.29 0.54
CA TYR A 58 -0.59 10.94 1.07
C TYR A 58 -0.26 9.95 -0.03
N SER A 59 0.72 9.09 0.21
CA SER A 59 1.09 7.99 -0.67
C SER A 59 0.69 6.66 -0.05
N MET A 60 0.14 5.76 -0.86
CA MET A 60 -0.05 4.37 -0.47
C MET A 60 1.16 3.52 -0.84
N SER A 61 1.56 2.68 0.10
CA SER A 61 2.59 1.65 -0.07
C SER A 61 1.96 0.28 0.17
N ALA A 62 2.13 -0.63 -0.79
CA ALA A 62 1.71 -2.02 -0.67
C ALA A 62 2.93 -2.93 -0.83
N ARG A 63 3.17 -3.76 0.18
CA ARG A 63 4.21 -4.79 0.15
C ARG A 63 3.61 -6.13 0.48
N ILE A 64 4.12 -7.18 -0.13
CA ILE A 64 3.67 -8.56 0.06
C ILE A 64 4.90 -9.37 0.45
N THR A 65 4.83 -10.00 1.61
CA THR A 65 5.90 -10.87 2.13
C THR A 65 5.45 -12.31 2.17
N ASP A 66 6.36 -13.24 1.97
CA ASP A 66 6.15 -14.67 2.17
C ASP A 66 5.92 -15.01 3.65
N SER A 67 5.49 -16.24 3.94
CA SER A 67 5.40 -16.76 5.30
C SER A 67 6.76 -16.75 6.03
N ASP A 68 7.88 -16.76 5.31
CA ASP A 68 9.24 -16.62 5.86
C ASP A 68 9.65 -15.16 6.12
N GLY A 69 8.86 -14.18 5.65
CA GLY A 69 9.17 -12.75 5.71
C GLY A 69 9.98 -12.22 4.52
N GLY A 70 10.23 -13.05 3.51
CA GLY A 70 10.85 -12.64 2.25
C GLY A 70 9.93 -11.71 1.45
N LEU A 71 10.43 -10.56 1.00
CA LEU A 71 9.67 -9.63 0.16
C LEU A 71 9.42 -10.27 -1.22
N LEU A 72 8.15 -10.50 -1.54
CA LEU A 72 7.74 -11.10 -2.81
C LEU A 72 7.25 -10.04 -3.79
N PHE A 73 6.49 -9.06 -3.32
CA PHE A 73 6.00 -7.96 -4.15
C PHE A 73 6.09 -6.63 -3.39
N ILE A 74 6.32 -5.56 -4.12
CA ILE A 74 6.32 -4.20 -3.58
C ILE A 74 5.84 -3.22 -4.65
N ASN A 75 5.21 -2.12 -4.26
CA ASN A 75 5.03 -1.00 -5.18
C ASN A 75 6.32 -0.16 -5.25
N ASP A 76 6.84 0.03 -6.46
CA ASP A 76 7.95 0.97 -6.70
C ASP A 76 7.44 2.40 -6.98
N THR A 77 6.15 2.54 -7.26
CA THR A 77 5.52 3.83 -7.58
C THR A 77 4.78 4.36 -6.36
N ALA A 78 5.03 5.64 -6.02
CA ALA A 78 4.24 6.36 -5.04
C ALA A 78 2.85 6.65 -5.62
N ILE A 79 1.80 6.08 -5.02
CA ILE A 79 0.41 6.28 -5.45
C ILE A 79 -0.21 7.34 -4.56
N LEU A 80 -0.38 8.55 -5.09
CA LEU A 80 -1.01 9.65 -4.37
C LEU A 80 -2.51 9.41 -4.23
N VAL A 81 -3.04 9.58 -3.02
CA VAL A 81 -4.44 9.31 -2.67
C VAL A 81 -5.00 10.41 -1.77
N ILE A 82 -6.33 10.46 -1.64
CA ILE A 82 -7.08 11.26 -0.67
C ILE A 82 -7.04 12.80 -0.88
N ALA A 83 -5.87 13.40 -1.15
CA ALA A 83 -5.67 14.85 -1.20
C ALA A 83 -5.67 15.41 -2.63
N ARG A 84 -5.90 16.73 -2.78
CA ARG A 84 -5.67 17.53 -4.02
C ARG A 84 -6.23 16.97 -5.34
N ASP A 85 -7.37 16.28 -5.32
CA ASP A 85 -8.04 15.62 -6.49
C ASP A 85 -7.70 14.13 -6.68
N ASN A 86 -6.90 13.52 -5.79
CA ASN A 86 -6.59 12.09 -5.89
C ASN A 86 -7.75 11.22 -5.36
N PRO A 87 -8.01 10.05 -5.97
CA PRO A 87 -9.02 9.12 -5.47
C PRO A 87 -8.66 8.63 -4.06
N ALA A 88 -9.64 8.62 -3.17
CA ALA A 88 -9.53 8.05 -1.82
C ALA A 88 -10.10 6.62 -1.75
N GLU A 89 -10.82 6.23 -2.79
CA GLU A 89 -11.60 4.99 -2.91
C GLU A 89 -11.20 4.31 -4.22
N ASP A 90 -11.30 2.99 -4.29
CA ASP A 90 -10.98 2.22 -5.51
C ASP A 90 -9.56 2.48 -6.06
N VAL A 91 -8.59 2.63 -5.16
CA VAL A 91 -7.20 2.88 -5.57
C VAL A 91 -6.56 1.56 -5.99
N GLU A 92 -6.12 1.47 -7.23
CA GLU A 92 -5.32 0.35 -7.70
C GLU A 92 -3.84 0.60 -7.41
N ILE A 93 -3.23 -0.27 -6.60
CA ILE A 93 -1.80 -0.19 -6.30
C ILE A 93 -1.09 -1.25 -7.15
N PRO A 94 -0.44 -0.88 -8.27
CA PRO A 94 0.36 -1.81 -9.03
C PRO A 94 1.57 -2.22 -8.20
N VAL A 95 1.70 -3.52 -7.94
CA VAL A 95 2.87 -4.09 -7.29
C VAL A 95 3.70 -4.84 -8.31
N ILE A 96 5.01 -4.79 -8.14
CA ILE A 96 5.97 -5.54 -8.93
C ILE A 96 6.55 -6.66 -8.09
N GLN A 97 6.81 -7.81 -8.72
CA GLN A 97 7.46 -8.93 -8.07
C GLN A 97 8.92 -8.59 -7.80
N VAL A 98 9.34 -8.69 -6.54
CA VAL A 98 10.73 -8.56 -6.12
C VAL A 98 11.36 -9.95 -6.21
N GLY A 99 12.00 -10.24 -7.34
CA GLY A 99 12.68 -11.52 -7.55
C GLY A 99 12.38 -12.15 -8.89
N GLY A 100 13.24 -11.82 -9.85
CA GLY A 100 13.52 -12.51 -11.10
C GLY A 100 14.97 -12.29 -11.47
#